data_AF-X1DN21-F1
#
_entry.id   AF-X1DN21-F1
#
_cell.length_a   1.000
_cell.length_b   1.000
_cell.length_c   1.000
_cell.angle_alpha   90.00
_cell.angle_beta   90.00
_cell.angle_gamma   90.00
#
_symmetry.space_group_name_H-M   'P 1'
#
loop_
_entity.id
_entity.type
_entity.pdbx_description
1 polymer ?
#
loop_
_entity_poly.entity_id
_entity_poly.type
_entity_poly.pdbx_seq_one_letter_code
_entity_poly.pdbx_strand_id
1 'polypeptide(L)'
;SNVFEAVGKFQAGSISEQELREVEDCACPGIGSCAGLYTANSMNIWAEAVGIALPGNGTIPAVDARRIRLAKHTGMRIMEL
;
A
#
# COMPACT_ATOMS: atom_id res chain seq x y z
N SER A 1 3.16 11.90 -6.57
CA SER A 1 2.17 10.82 -6.83
C SER A 1 1.70 11.04 -8.25
N ASN A 2 1.93 10.06 -9.12
CA ASN A 2 1.68 10.17 -10.56
C ASN A 2 0.26 10.65 -10.89
N VAL A 3 -0.74 10.21 -10.12
CA VAL A 3 -2.15 10.62 -10.30
C VAL A 3 -2.36 12.10 -9.98
N PHE A 4 -1.89 12.56 -8.81
CA PHE A 4 -2.05 13.98 -8.41
C PHE A 4 -1.30 14.92 -9.37
N GLU A 5 -0.14 14.51 -9.85
CA GLU A 5 0.62 15.26 -10.85
C GLU A 5 -0.07 15.27 -12.21
N ALA A 6 -0.69 14.17 -12.63
CA ALA A 6 -1.48 14.11 -13.85
C ALA A 6 -2.68 15.07 -13.81
N VAL A 7 -3.40 15.13 -12.70
CA VAL A 7 -4.51 16.11 -12.52
C VAL A 7 -3.99 17.55 -12.66
N GLY A 8 -2.84 17.87 -12.05
CA GLY A 8 -2.22 19.18 -12.19
C GLY A 8 -1.82 19.51 -13.63
N LYS A 9 -1.25 18.53 -14.36
CA LYS A 9 -0.90 18.68 -15.78
C LYS A 9 -2.13 18.87 -16.67
N PHE A 10 -3.24 18.20 -16.37
CA PHE A 10 -4.49 18.35 -17.11
C PHE A 10 -5.05 19.77 -16.92
N GLN A 11 -5.07 20.26 -15.68
CA GLN A 11 -5.49 21.64 -15.38
C GLN A 11 -4.58 22.69 -16.03
N ALA A 12 -3.30 22.40 -16.17
CA ALA A 12 -2.34 23.23 -16.89
C ALA A 12 -2.41 23.08 -18.44
N GLY A 13 -3.32 22.26 -18.97
CA GLY A 13 -3.45 21.99 -20.41
C GLY A 13 -2.27 21.24 -21.03
N SER A 14 -1.42 20.62 -20.22
CA SER A 14 -0.21 19.91 -20.65
C SER A 14 -0.43 18.43 -20.99
N ILE A 15 -1.59 17.87 -20.62
CA ILE A 15 -2.04 16.53 -21.04
C ILE A 15 -3.52 16.60 -21.43
N SER A 16 -3.94 15.68 -22.29
CA SER A 16 -5.32 15.49 -22.72
C SER A 16 -6.17 14.75 -21.68
N GLU A 17 -7.50 14.81 -21.84
CA GLU A 17 -8.42 14.02 -21.01
C GLU A 17 -8.18 12.51 -21.17
N GLN A 18 -7.83 12.07 -22.38
CA GLN A 18 -7.52 10.66 -22.67
C GLN A 18 -6.29 10.17 -21.89
N GLU A 19 -5.21 10.96 -21.88
CA GLU A 19 -4.02 10.64 -21.09
C GLU A 19 -4.30 10.65 -19.58
N LEU A 20 -5.17 11.56 -19.10
CA LEU A 20 -5.58 11.56 -17.69
C LEU A 20 -6.35 10.28 -17.33
N ARG A 21 -7.27 9.83 -18.20
CA ARG A 21 -8.03 8.57 -18.01
C ARG A 21 -7.12 7.35 -17.98
N GLU A 22 -6.11 7.29 -18.84
CA GLU A 22 -5.14 6.18 -18.82
C GLU A 22 -4.39 6.09 -17.49
N VAL A 23 -4.02 7.24 -16.91
CA VAL A 23 -3.41 7.29 -15.57
C VAL A 23 -4.38 6.84 -14.48
N GLU A 24 -5.65 7.25 -14.55
CA GLU A 24 -6.70 6.82 -13.63
C GLU A 24 -6.90 5.30 -13.67
N ASP A 25 -7.05 4.73 -14.86
CA ASP A 25 -7.27 3.30 -15.07
C ASP A 25 -6.12 2.44 -14.53
N CYS A 26 -4.89 2.98 -14.52
CA CYS A 26 -3.69 2.30 -14.03
C CYS A 26 -3.34 2.63 -12.57
N ALA A 27 -4.05 3.56 -11.91
CA ALA A 27 -3.68 4.07 -10.60
C ALA A 27 -3.74 3.00 -9.49
N CYS A 28 -4.75 2.13 -9.54
CA CYS A 28 -5.05 1.15 -8.50
C CYS A 28 -5.24 -0.25 -9.10
N PRO A 29 -4.16 -0.94 -9.50
CA PRO A 29 -4.25 -2.21 -10.23
C PRO A 29 -4.73 -3.40 -9.37
N GLY A 30 -4.91 -3.23 -8.06
CA GLY A 30 -5.33 -4.31 -7.18
C GLY A 30 -5.49 -3.89 -5.72
N ILE A 31 -5.59 -4.87 -4.84
CA ILE A 31 -5.77 -4.66 -3.39
C ILE A 31 -4.45 -4.24 -2.72
N GLY A 32 -4.55 -3.38 -1.71
CA GLY A 32 -3.42 -2.97 -0.87
C GLY A 32 -3.51 -1.52 -0.42
N SER A 33 -2.59 -1.11 0.44
CA SER A 33 -2.35 0.30 0.77
C SER A 33 -1.60 1.00 -0.38
N CYS A 34 -1.58 2.34 -0.34
CA CYS A 34 -0.74 3.13 -1.23
C CYS A 34 0.73 2.63 -1.17
N ALA A 35 1.39 2.48 -2.32
CA ALA A 35 2.73 1.87 -2.40
C ALA A 35 3.86 2.71 -1.77
N GLY A 36 3.67 4.02 -1.64
CA GLY A 36 4.66 4.92 -1.04
C GLY A 36 4.75 4.82 0.48
N LEU A 37 5.78 5.44 1.08
CA LEU A 37 5.91 5.62 2.53
C LEU A 37 4.96 6.70 3.06
N TYR A 38 3.66 6.47 2.85
CA TYR A 38 2.58 7.27 3.41
C TYR A 38 2.13 6.68 4.74
N THR A 39 1.14 7.31 5.38
CA THR A 39 0.65 6.97 6.72
C THR A 39 0.41 5.48 6.93
N ALA A 40 -0.24 4.79 5.99
CA ALA A 40 -0.52 3.35 6.12
C ALA A 40 0.76 2.50 6.24
N ASN A 41 1.74 2.71 5.36
CA ASN A 41 2.98 1.94 5.39
C ASN A 41 3.88 2.37 6.56
N SER A 42 3.92 3.67 6.86
CA SER A 42 4.65 4.19 8.02
C SER A 42 4.13 3.62 9.34
N MET A 43 2.81 3.51 9.52
CA MET A 43 2.23 2.89 10.72
C MET A 43 2.46 1.39 10.78
N ASN A 44 2.46 0.68 9.65
CA ASN A 44 2.79 -0.75 9.64
C ASN A 44 4.26 -1.02 10.00
N ILE A 45 5.19 -0.20 9.47
CA ILE A 45 6.62 -0.25 9.84
C ILE A 45 6.79 0.08 11.32
N TRP A 46 6.12 1.13 11.80
CA TRP A 46 6.15 1.50 13.21
C TRP A 46 5.64 0.37 14.10
N ALA A 47 4.52 -0.27 13.77
CA ALA A 47 3.95 -1.38 14.53
C ALA A 47 4.88 -2.58 14.64
N GLU A 48 5.64 -2.87 13.57
CA GLU A 48 6.70 -3.89 13.58
C GLU A 48 7.88 -3.45 14.46
N ALA A 49 8.31 -2.19 14.35
CA ALA A 49 9.43 -1.64 15.12
C ALA A 49 9.18 -1.60 16.63
N VAL A 50 7.96 -1.30 17.07
CA VAL A 50 7.60 -1.29 18.51
C VAL A 50 7.21 -2.67 19.05
N GLY A 51 7.24 -3.71 18.21
CA GLY A 51 6.97 -5.09 18.61
C GLY A 51 5.49 -5.45 18.80
N ILE A 52 4.57 -4.61 18.30
CA ILE A 52 3.12 -4.90 18.33
C ILE A 52 2.74 -5.85 17.18
N ALA A 53 3.44 -5.76 16.05
CA ALA A 53 3.24 -6.62 14.89
C ALA A 53 4.40 -7.58 14.68
N LEU A 54 4.11 -8.75 14.10
CA LEU A 54 5.13 -9.74 13.75
C LEU A 54 6.05 -9.23 12.62
N PRO A 55 7.32 -9.69 12.59
CA PRO A 55 8.26 -9.38 11.52
C PRO A 55 7.68 -9.68 10.12
N GLY A 56 7.86 -8.74 9.20
CA GLY A 56 7.29 -8.80 7.86
C GLY A 56 5.89 -8.18 7.71
N ASN A 57 5.26 -7.73 8.80
CA ASN A 57 3.97 -7.04 8.71
C ASN A 57 4.04 -5.77 7.84
N GLY A 58 5.15 -5.02 7.95
CA GLY A 58 5.35 -3.77 7.21
C GLY A 58 5.76 -3.93 5.75
N THR A 59 6.22 -5.11 5.34
CA THR A 59 6.91 -5.29 4.05
C THR A 59 6.25 -6.28 3.11
N ILE A 60 5.42 -7.20 3.61
CA ILE A 60 4.76 -8.19 2.76
C ILE A 60 3.60 -7.54 1.96
N PRO A 61 3.61 -7.59 0.62
CA PRO A 61 2.51 -7.07 -0.20
C PRO A 61 1.17 -7.76 0.09
N ALA A 62 0.06 -7.05 -0.11
CA ALA A 62 -1.27 -7.55 0.20
C ALA A 62 -1.64 -8.84 -0.56
N VAL A 63 -1.23 -8.94 -1.82
CA VAL A 63 -1.52 -10.10 -2.70
C VAL A 63 -0.57 -11.27 -2.52
N ASP A 64 0.50 -11.12 -1.72
CA ASP A 64 1.51 -12.16 -1.53
C ASP A 64 0.99 -13.24 -0.57
N ALA A 65 1.18 -14.52 -0.91
CA ALA A 65 0.75 -15.65 -0.07
C ALA A 65 1.37 -15.64 1.35
N ARG A 66 2.51 -14.96 1.55
CA ARG A 66 3.10 -14.72 2.87
C ARG A 66 2.18 -13.94 3.79
N ARG A 67 1.29 -13.07 3.27
CA ARG A 67 0.35 -12.27 4.08
C ARG A 67 -0.64 -13.16 4.82
N ILE A 68 -1.20 -14.16 4.14
CA ILE A 68 -2.12 -15.13 4.74
C ILE A 68 -1.39 -16.00 5.77
N ARG A 69 -0.16 -16.43 5.47
CA ARG A 69 0.67 -17.19 6.43
C ARG A 69 0.96 -16.36 7.68
N LEU A 70 1.33 -15.09 7.52
CA LEU A 70 1.58 -14.18 8.63
C LEU A 70 0.33 -14.02 9.50
N ALA A 71 -0.85 -13.84 8.90
CA ALA A 71 -2.11 -13.74 9.64
C ALA A 71 -2.39 -14.98 10.49
N LYS A 72 -2.14 -16.19 9.95
CA LYS A 72 -2.25 -17.44 10.71
C LYS A 72 -1.24 -17.50 11.86
N HIS A 73 0.02 -17.11 11.61
CA HIS A 73 1.05 -17.08 12.65
C HIS A 73 0.73 -16.09 13.76
N THR A 74 0.13 -14.93 13.45
CA THR A 74 -0.36 -13.98 14.46
C THR A 74 -1.37 -14.65 15.39
N GLY A 75 -2.32 -15.41 14.84
CA GLY A 75 -3.30 -16.16 15.62
C GLY A 75 -2.69 -17.26 16.49
N MET A 76 -1.59 -17.88 16.05
CA MET A 76 -0.85 -18.84 16.88
C MET A 76 -0.09 -18.10 18.00
N ARG A 77 0.57 -16.99 17.67
CA ARG A 77 1.40 -16.24 18.59
C ARG A 77 0.61 -15.68 19.77
N ILE A 78 -0.59 -15.18 19.53
CA ILE A 78 -1.42 -14.60 20.59
C ILE A 78 -1.83 -15.63 21.66
N MET A 79 -1.82 -16.93 21.34
CA MET A 79 -2.11 -17.99 22.32
C MET A 79 -0.94 -18.27 23.27
N GLU A 80 0.26 -17.80 22.93
CA GLU A 80 1.49 -17.99 23.71
C GLU A 80 1.88 -16.74 24.54
N LEU A 81 1.13 -15.64 24.40
CA LEU A 81 1.32 -14.39 25.11
C LEU A 81 0.40 -14.32 26.34
#